data_AF-A0A399EAE4-F1
#
_entry.id   AF-A0A399EAE4-F1
#
_cell.length_a   1.000
_cell.length_b   1.000
_cell.length_c   1.000
_cell.angle_alpha   90.00
_cell.angle_beta   90.00
_cell.angle_gamma   90.00
#
_symmetry.space_group_name_H-M   'P 1'
#
loop_
_entity.id
_entity.type
_entity.pdbx_description
1 polymer ?
#
loop_
_entity_poly.entity_id
_entity_poly.type
_entity_poly.pdbx_seq_one_letter_code
_entity_poly.pdbx_strand_id
1 'polypeptide(L)'
;MDKDKPDKAYRSRLTKRVWAVAAVIGLGLAGLGLYRVSYTPSGNLVPPPPGASERSLGVPPDTTPNPTKPKDDLVYERVDPNTETPGPPFYRLVARSGDQAYVVIDEKEEICFYDLYPKDFDEDGYSDVLIRMNGGCGGNCCLDEYFFVSHRGNGRFSRSKPFGYAYKEPEIERHRGRWSVVVEVRNEGFNTNDPIDVHERYVLEDGNAVLVEKSELKPLLAVAEMKSEELADLTAAEERSLRYDLDGDGAEDRIIGSFWARWGRISWRVQFSSGLSFEDNYACKRIGVLASRSQGVHDLVCDLTTVYRWDGKTYVRQEPGP
;
A
#
# COMPACT_ATOMS: atom_id res chain seq x y z
N MET A 1 -19.97 27.24 -28.47
CA MET A 1 -19.72 26.69 -27.12
C MET A 1 -19.99 25.20 -27.21
N ASP A 2 -18.94 24.42 -27.42
CA ASP A 2 -18.93 22.97 -27.16
C ASP A 2 -17.44 22.60 -27.08
N LYS A 3 -16.91 22.57 -25.86
CA LYS A 3 -15.54 22.17 -25.53
C LYS A 3 -15.68 21.26 -24.33
N ASP A 4 -15.80 19.95 -24.58
CA ASP A 4 -15.38 18.87 -23.67
C ASP A 4 -15.73 17.51 -24.28
N LYS A 5 -15.02 17.15 -25.35
CA LYS A 5 -14.87 15.74 -25.74
C LYS A 5 -13.38 15.44 -25.91
N PRO A 6 -12.76 14.67 -25.02
CA PRO A 6 -11.37 14.25 -25.23
C PRO A 6 -11.27 13.33 -26.45
N ASP A 7 -10.21 13.58 -27.21
CA ASP A 7 -9.89 12.96 -28.50
C ASP A 7 -9.82 11.42 -28.41
N LYS A 8 -10.49 10.74 -29.35
CA LYS A 8 -10.50 9.27 -29.52
C LYS A 8 -9.08 8.70 -29.67
N ALA A 9 -8.09 9.51 -30.07
CA ALA A 9 -6.70 9.10 -30.15
C ALA A 9 -6.08 8.72 -28.78
N TYR A 10 -6.55 9.30 -27.66
CA TYR A 10 -6.02 9.04 -26.32
C TYR A 10 -6.42 7.65 -25.77
N ARG A 11 -7.62 7.15 -26.12
CA ARG A 11 -8.12 5.83 -25.68
C ARG A 11 -7.39 4.63 -26.31
N SER A 12 -6.75 4.80 -27.46
CA SER A 12 -6.09 3.67 -28.17
C SER A 12 -4.68 3.36 -27.67
N ARG A 13 -4.04 4.26 -26.91
CA ARG A 13 -2.69 4.05 -26.35
C ARG A 13 -2.71 3.34 -24.99
N LEU A 14 -3.76 3.52 -24.19
CA LEU A 14 -3.92 2.85 -22.89
C LEU A 14 -4.25 1.34 -23.01
N THR A 15 -5.00 0.95 -24.04
CA THR A 15 -5.43 -0.45 -24.24
C THR A 15 -4.31 -1.38 -24.72
N LYS A 16 -3.22 -0.85 -25.28
CA LYS A 16 -2.09 -1.66 -25.78
C LYS A 16 -1.04 -2.04 -24.73
N ARG A 17 -1.02 -1.38 -23.55
CA ARG A 17 -0.07 -1.75 -22.47
C ARG A 17 -0.63 -2.82 -21.52
N VAL A 18 -1.95 -3.00 -21.46
CA VAL A 18 -2.60 -3.93 -20.51
C VAL A 18 -2.52 -5.40 -20.96
N TRP A 19 -2.27 -5.69 -22.25
CA TRP A 19 -2.23 -7.07 -22.77
C TRP A 19 -0.84 -7.70 -22.90
N ALA A 20 0.23 -7.00 -22.55
CA ALA A 20 1.61 -7.50 -22.72
C ALA A 20 2.19 -8.21 -21.49
N VAL A 21 1.45 -8.34 -20.37
CA VAL A 21 1.94 -8.95 -19.12
C VAL A 21 1.42 -10.38 -18.90
N ALA A 22 0.54 -10.91 -19.75
CA ALA A 22 -0.15 -12.18 -19.51
C ALA A 22 0.42 -13.43 -20.22
N ALA A 23 1.67 -13.43 -20.71
CA ALA A 23 2.15 -14.57 -21.49
C ALA A 23 3.64 -14.91 -21.30
N VAL A 24 4.08 -15.26 -20.09
CA VAL A 24 5.15 -16.25 -19.87
C VAL A 24 4.98 -16.84 -18.45
N ILE A 25 4.67 -18.14 -18.36
CA ILE A 25 4.84 -19.14 -17.27
C ILE A 25 3.74 -20.19 -17.54
N GLY A 26 3.98 -21.48 -17.74
CA GLY A 26 5.20 -22.25 -17.76
C GLY A 26 4.88 -23.66 -18.28
N LEU A 27 5.83 -24.21 -19.04
CA LEU A 27 5.87 -25.61 -19.45
C LEU A 27 7.09 -26.22 -18.77
N GLY A 28 6.84 -27.21 -17.90
CA GLY A 28 7.83 -28.18 -17.43
C GLY A 28 8.68 -27.75 -16.23
N LEU A 29 8.48 -28.40 -15.08
CA LEU A 29 9.31 -29.57 -14.73
C LEU A 29 8.77 -30.25 -13.46
N ALA A 30 8.75 -31.57 -13.56
CA ALA A 30 8.34 -32.51 -12.55
C ALA A 30 9.35 -32.61 -11.40
N GLY A 31 8.86 -32.99 -10.22
CA GLY A 31 9.69 -33.57 -9.16
C GLY A 31 9.65 -32.82 -7.84
N LEU A 32 8.50 -32.84 -7.14
CA LEU A 32 8.47 -32.64 -5.69
C LEU A 32 7.62 -33.74 -5.06
N GLY A 33 8.25 -34.51 -4.18
CA GLY A 33 7.66 -35.60 -3.45
C GLY A 33 6.53 -35.13 -2.54
N LEU A 34 5.37 -35.73 -2.71
CA LEU A 34 4.22 -35.55 -1.83
C LEU A 34 4.51 -36.18 -0.47
N TYR A 35 4.77 -35.35 0.54
CA TYR A 35 4.60 -35.78 1.93
C TYR A 35 3.10 -35.74 2.26
N ARG A 36 2.48 -36.92 2.37
CA ARG A 36 1.15 -37.08 2.96
C ARG A 36 1.26 -36.90 4.47
N VAL A 37 0.75 -35.78 4.99
CA VAL A 37 0.43 -35.66 6.42
C VAL A 37 -0.94 -36.31 6.63
N SER A 38 -0.95 -37.42 7.37
CA SER A 38 -2.17 -38.13 7.76
C SER A 38 -2.52 -37.71 9.18
N TYR A 39 -3.69 -37.12 9.40
CA TYR A 39 -4.20 -36.83 10.74
C TYR A 39 -5.00 -38.03 11.26
N THR A 40 -4.63 -38.56 12.43
CA THR A 40 -5.48 -39.48 13.19
C THR A 40 -6.26 -38.72 14.26
N PRO A 41 -7.55 -39.04 14.48
CA PRO A 41 -8.39 -38.36 15.46
C PRO A 41 -8.11 -38.91 16.87
N SER A 42 -7.05 -38.42 17.51
CA SER A 42 -6.87 -38.48 18.96
C SER A 42 -5.73 -37.53 19.33
N GLY A 43 -6.10 -36.36 19.87
CA GLY A 43 -5.17 -35.26 20.17
C GLY A 43 -4.22 -35.55 21.33
N ASN A 44 -3.06 -36.14 21.03
CA ASN A 44 -1.89 -36.08 21.90
C ASN A 44 -0.63 -35.86 21.06
N LEU A 45 0.12 -34.81 21.41
CA LEU A 45 1.39 -34.44 20.78
C LEU A 45 2.47 -35.48 21.13
N VAL A 46 3.05 -36.10 20.11
CA VAL A 46 4.24 -36.95 20.25
C VAL A 46 5.48 -36.03 20.17
N PRO A 47 6.38 -36.02 21.17
CA PRO A 47 7.62 -35.27 21.07
C PRO A 47 8.54 -35.88 20.00
N PRO A 48 9.31 -35.07 19.26
CA PRO A 48 10.20 -35.59 18.23
C PRO A 48 11.37 -36.39 18.84
N PRO A 49 11.92 -37.37 18.10
CA PRO A 49 13.05 -38.17 18.56
C PRO A 49 14.31 -37.30 18.75
N PRO A 50 15.15 -37.58 19.77
CA PRO A 50 16.39 -36.85 19.97
C PRO A 50 17.42 -37.32 18.92
N GLY A 51 17.92 -36.40 18.10
CA GLY A 51 19.05 -36.71 17.20
C GLY A 51 19.01 -36.15 15.78
N ALA A 52 18.14 -35.20 15.45
CA ALA A 52 18.29 -34.42 14.22
C ALA A 52 19.14 -33.18 14.53
N SER A 53 20.43 -33.27 14.19
CA SER A 53 21.37 -32.15 14.19
C SER A 53 20.74 -30.93 13.51
N GLU A 54 20.71 -29.81 14.22
CA GLU A 54 20.51 -28.50 13.61
C GLU A 54 21.59 -28.34 12.54
N ARG A 55 21.20 -28.39 11.26
CA ARG A 55 21.95 -27.66 10.25
C ARG A 55 21.74 -26.19 10.58
N SER A 56 22.68 -25.66 11.36
CA SER A 56 23.00 -24.24 11.41
C SER A 56 22.89 -23.70 9.99
N LEU A 57 21.81 -22.96 9.70
CA LEU A 57 21.80 -22.00 8.61
C LEU A 57 22.92 -21.04 8.97
N GLY A 58 24.07 -21.23 8.32
CA GLY A 58 25.26 -20.45 8.57
C GLY A 58 24.88 -18.97 8.55
N VAL A 59 25.13 -18.32 9.67
CA VAL A 59 25.35 -16.87 9.70
C VAL A 59 26.29 -16.58 8.52
N PRO A 60 25.94 -15.71 7.57
CA PRO A 60 26.87 -15.30 6.53
C PRO A 60 28.15 -14.85 7.24
N PRO A 61 29.35 -15.19 6.74
CA PRO A 61 30.58 -14.72 7.36
C PRO A 61 30.47 -13.21 7.51
N ASP A 62 30.68 -12.77 8.75
CA ASP A 62 30.82 -11.37 9.15
C ASP A 62 31.70 -10.67 8.12
N THR A 63 31.06 -9.93 7.21
CA THR A 63 31.77 -9.09 6.25
C THR A 63 32.31 -7.92 7.06
N THR A 64 33.47 -8.13 7.67
CA THR A 64 34.30 -7.06 8.17
C THR A 64 34.34 -5.96 7.11
N PRO A 65 33.94 -4.71 7.45
CA PRO A 65 33.84 -3.63 6.48
C PRO A 65 35.21 -3.46 5.81
N ASN A 66 35.24 -3.60 4.49
CA ASN A 66 36.46 -3.48 3.70
C ASN A 66 36.99 -2.04 3.86
N PRO A 67 38.09 -1.81 4.60
CA PRO A 67 38.51 -0.47 4.95
C PRO A 67 39.44 0.05 3.86
N THR A 68 38.86 0.58 2.76
CA THR A 68 39.48 1.58 1.84
C THR A 68 38.72 1.70 0.51
N LYS A 69 37.39 1.83 0.52
CA LYS A 69 36.75 2.52 -0.61
C LYS A 69 36.61 3.99 -0.24
N PRO A 70 37.13 4.93 -1.06
CA PRO A 70 36.74 6.32 -0.94
C PRO A 70 35.22 6.36 -0.99
N LYS A 71 34.62 6.98 0.02
CA LYS A 71 33.19 7.24 0.01
C LYS A 71 32.96 8.24 -1.11
N ASP A 72 32.48 7.77 -2.26
CA ASP A 72 31.98 8.68 -3.28
C ASP A 72 30.70 9.30 -2.69
N ASP A 73 30.86 10.48 -2.09
CA ASP A 73 29.77 11.27 -1.53
C ASP A 73 28.93 11.83 -2.69
N LEU A 74 28.14 10.96 -3.32
CA LEU A 74 27.20 11.37 -4.35
C LEU A 74 26.08 12.21 -3.73
N VAL A 75 25.86 13.38 -4.33
CA VAL A 75 24.69 14.21 -4.07
C VAL A 75 23.70 13.99 -5.20
N TYR A 76 22.48 13.56 -4.84
CA TYR A 76 21.37 13.39 -5.77
C TYR A 76 20.55 14.68 -5.86
N GLU A 77 20.32 15.14 -7.08
CA GLU A 77 19.59 16.38 -7.38
C GLU A 77 18.45 16.08 -8.37
N ARG A 78 17.23 16.44 -7.98
CA ARG A 78 16.10 16.53 -8.90
C ARG A 78 16.20 17.85 -9.67
N VAL A 79 16.25 17.77 -10.99
CA VAL A 79 16.18 18.94 -11.86
C VAL A 79 14.78 19.01 -12.45
N ASP A 80 14.10 20.11 -12.14
CA ASP A 80 12.75 20.38 -12.65
C ASP A 80 12.80 20.71 -14.16
N PRO A 81 11.78 20.27 -14.93
CA PRO A 81 11.72 20.55 -16.36
C PRO A 81 11.60 22.06 -16.62
N ASN A 82 12.17 22.52 -17.73
CA ASN A 82 12.07 23.93 -18.12
C ASN A 82 10.60 24.32 -18.33
N THR A 83 10.10 25.28 -17.53
CA THR A 83 8.69 25.68 -17.44
C THR A 83 8.14 26.35 -18.70
N GLU A 84 8.99 26.59 -19.71
CA GLU A 84 8.63 27.28 -20.95
C GLU A 84 7.77 26.43 -21.90
N THR A 85 7.74 25.09 -21.72
CA THR A 85 6.92 24.19 -22.56
C THR A 85 5.80 23.57 -21.73
N PRO A 86 4.52 23.77 -22.09
CA PRO A 86 3.41 23.09 -21.43
C PRO A 86 3.53 21.57 -21.61
N GLY A 87 3.74 20.84 -20.51
CA GLY A 87 3.85 19.39 -20.49
C GLY A 87 3.80 18.84 -19.05
N PRO A 88 3.65 17.52 -18.87
CA PRO A 88 3.76 16.90 -17.55
C PRO A 88 5.14 17.17 -16.94
N PRO A 89 5.26 17.24 -15.60
CA PRO A 89 6.52 17.56 -14.95
C PRO A 89 7.43 16.32 -14.95
N PHE A 90 8.03 15.99 -16.09
CA PHE A 90 9.01 14.92 -16.18
C PHE A 90 10.35 15.44 -15.63
N TYR A 91 10.82 14.80 -14.57
CA TYR A 91 12.00 15.26 -13.85
C TYR A 91 13.24 14.52 -14.33
N ARG A 92 14.38 15.21 -14.24
CA ARG A 92 15.70 14.59 -14.43
C ARG A 92 16.36 14.36 -13.07
N LEU A 93 16.97 13.19 -12.88
CA LEU A 93 17.79 12.91 -11.70
C LEU A 93 19.27 12.99 -12.08
N VAL A 94 20.03 13.83 -11.39
CA VAL A 94 21.47 13.96 -11.56
C VAL A 94 22.17 13.54 -10.27
N ALA A 95 23.16 12.67 -10.37
CA ALA A 95 24.07 12.35 -9.28
C ALA A 95 25.40 13.08 -9.50
N ARG A 96 25.91 13.78 -8.48
CA ARG A 96 27.16 14.57 -8.57
C ARG A 96 28.21 14.08 -7.59
N SER A 97 29.45 13.93 -8.05
CA SER A 97 30.65 13.71 -7.22
C SER A 97 31.71 14.72 -7.64
N GLY A 98 31.96 15.73 -6.81
CA GLY A 98 32.82 16.86 -7.18
C GLY A 98 32.36 17.54 -8.47
N ASP A 99 33.27 17.65 -9.46
CA ASP A 99 32.99 18.23 -10.77
C ASP A 99 32.31 17.25 -11.75
N GLN A 100 32.16 15.99 -11.38
CA GLN A 100 31.52 14.98 -12.22
C GLN A 100 30.01 14.94 -11.97
N ALA A 101 29.24 14.86 -13.05
CA ALA A 101 27.78 14.75 -13.01
C ALA A 101 27.32 13.59 -13.90
N TYR A 102 26.40 12.79 -13.38
CA TYR A 102 25.80 11.64 -14.05
C TYR A 102 24.30 11.84 -14.17
N VAL A 103 23.76 11.77 -15.39
CA VAL A 103 22.31 11.70 -15.59
C VAL A 103 21.88 10.27 -15.29
N VAL A 104 21.13 10.11 -14.21
CA VAL A 104 20.66 8.80 -13.72
C VAL A 104 19.26 8.48 -14.25
N ILE A 105 18.41 9.51 -14.31
CA ILE A 105 17.09 9.45 -14.95
C ILE A 105 17.01 10.64 -15.89
N ASP A 106 16.73 10.38 -17.17
CA ASP A 106 16.56 11.42 -18.19
C ASP A 106 15.10 11.87 -18.28
N GLU A 107 14.86 13.14 -18.62
CA GLU A 107 13.52 13.69 -18.82
C GLU A 107 12.70 12.93 -19.89
N LYS A 108 13.38 12.30 -20.87
CA LYS A 108 12.75 11.47 -21.90
C LYS A 108 12.22 10.14 -21.38
N GLU A 109 12.58 9.74 -20.18
CA GLU A 109 12.00 8.57 -19.53
C GLU A 109 10.57 8.85 -19.02
N GLU A 110 10.12 10.10 -19.05
CA GLU A 110 8.75 10.51 -18.71
C GLU A 110 8.34 10.09 -17.28
N ILE A 111 9.28 10.11 -16.34
CA ILE A 111 9.05 9.74 -14.93
C ILE A 111 8.79 11.00 -14.09
N CYS A 112 7.70 10.96 -13.32
CA CYS A 112 7.38 11.96 -12.31
C CYS A 112 7.78 11.44 -10.93
N PHE A 113 8.56 12.20 -10.17
CA PHE A 113 8.99 11.84 -8.83
C PHE A 113 9.23 13.10 -8.00
N TYR A 114 8.99 13.01 -6.70
CA TYR A 114 9.08 14.18 -5.82
C TYR A 114 10.21 14.05 -4.83
N ASP A 115 10.13 13.00 -4.01
CA ASP A 115 10.97 12.84 -2.83
C ASP A 115 12.14 11.93 -3.14
N LEU A 116 13.31 12.33 -2.65
CA LEU A 116 14.57 11.60 -2.74
C LEU A 116 15.03 11.31 -1.32
N TYR A 117 15.26 10.04 -1.01
CA TYR A 117 15.79 9.63 0.29
C TYR A 117 17.19 9.01 0.07
N PRO A 118 18.26 9.83 0.07
CA PRO A 118 19.61 9.34 -0.14
C PRO A 118 20.13 8.57 1.08
N LYS A 119 20.67 7.37 0.85
CA LYS A 119 21.23 6.50 1.89
C LYS A 119 22.01 5.38 1.26
N ASP A 120 23.06 4.91 1.93
CA ASP A 120 23.72 3.64 1.60
C ASP A 120 22.82 2.49 2.09
N PHE A 121 21.89 2.03 1.24
CA PHE A 121 20.84 1.08 1.62
C PHE A 121 21.36 -0.37 1.61
N ASP A 122 22.31 -0.70 0.72
CA ASP A 122 22.93 -2.03 0.65
C ASP A 122 24.28 -2.14 1.39
N GLU A 123 24.76 -1.04 2.00
CA GLU A 123 25.96 -0.96 2.83
C GLU A 123 27.25 -1.28 2.09
N ASP A 124 27.28 -1.00 0.78
CA ASP A 124 28.44 -1.25 -0.07
C ASP A 124 29.48 -0.11 -0.07
N GLY A 125 29.17 0.96 0.69
CA GLY A 125 29.99 2.16 0.87
C GLY A 125 29.63 3.31 -0.07
N TYR A 126 28.67 3.12 -0.98
CA TYR A 126 28.15 4.16 -1.85
C TYR A 126 26.77 4.64 -1.39
N SER A 127 26.50 5.93 -1.58
CA SER A 127 25.14 6.44 -1.36
C SER A 127 24.23 5.95 -2.48
N ASP A 128 23.13 5.28 -2.14
CA ASP A 128 21.99 5.01 -3.02
C ASP A 128 20.90 6.08 -2.82
N VAL A 129 19.80 5.97 -3.55
CA VAL A 129 18.61 6.78 -3.32
C VAL A 129 17.33 5.96 -3.51
N LEU A 130 16.42 6.05 -2.54
CA LEU A 130 15.03 5.65 -2.71
C LEU A 130 14.26 6.84 -3.30
N ILE A 131 13.49 6.57 -4.35
CA ILE A 131 12.74 7.59 -5.07
C ILE A 131 11.26 7.29 -4.96
N ARG A 132 10.48 8.30 -4.57
CA ARG A 132 9.01 8.27 -4.63
C ARG A 132 8.54 8.69 -6.02
N MET A 133 8.10 7.72 -6.81
CA MET A 133 7.51 7.92 -8.12
C MET A 133 6.03 8.26 -7.99
N ASN A 134 5.61 9.36 -8.61
CA ASN A 134 4.21 9.73 -8.70
C ASN A 134 3.58 9.17 -9.98
N GLY A 135 2.80 8.10 -9.85
CA GLY A 135 2.13 7.46 -10.99
C GLY A 135 1.09 8.36 -11.67
N GLY A 136 0.59 9.39 -10.97
CA GLY A 136 -0.38 10.33 -11.51
C GLY A 136 0.22 11.45 -12.37
N CYS A 137 1.52 11.73 -12.25
CA CYS A 137 2.19 12.88 -12.86
C CYS A 137 1.43 14.21 -12.69
N GLY A 138 0.88 14.46 -11.49
CA GLY A 138 0.03 15.61 -11.18
C GLY A 138 -1.48 15.38 -11.37
N GLY A 139 -1.89 14.20 -11.87
CA GLY A 139 -3.26 13.70 -11.83
C GLY A 139 -3.57 12.92 -10.54
N ASN A 140 -4.85 12.67 -10.28
CA ASN A 140 -5.30 11.96 -9.07
C ASN A 140 -5.57 10.45 -9.28
N CYS A 141 -5.10 9.88 -10.39
CA CYS A 141 -5.52 8.53 -10.80
C CYS A 141 -4.89 7.40 -9.99
N CYS A 142 -3.68 7.64 -9.48
CA CYS A 142 -2.73 6.58 -9.26
C CYS A 142 -1.92 6.87 -8.00
N LEU A 143 -1.67 5.81 -7.24
CA LEU A 143 -0.83 5.87 -6.05
C LEU A 143 0.63 6.05 -6.41
N ASP A 144 1.41 6.45 -5.41
CA ASP A 144 2.86 6.52 -5.56
C ASP A 144 3.46 5.12 -5.41
N GLU A 145 4.52 4.89 -6.18
CA GLU A 145 5.36 3.70 -6.08
C GLU A 145 6.77 4.15 -5.71
N TYR A 146 7.58 3.22 -5.25
CA TYR A 146 8.97 3.48 -4.88
C TYR A 146 9.91 2.64 -5.72
N PHE A 147 11.11 3.15 -5.98
CA PHE A 147 12.19 2.34 -6.53
C PHE A 147 13.54 2.82 -6.01
N PHE A 148 14.50 1.91 -5.95
CA PHE A 148 15.87 2.24 -5.63
C PHE A 148 16.65 2.58 -6.90
N VAL A 149 17.51 3.57 -6.80
CA VAL A 149 18.68 3.73 -7.64
C VAL A 149 19.89 3.45 -6.77
N SER A 150 20.65 2.42 -7.13
CA SER A 150 21.85 2.04 -6.41
C SER A 150 23.13 2.31 -7.19
N HIS A 151 24.11 2.94 -6.54
CA HIS A 151 25.38 3.30 -7.15
C HIS A 151 26.35 2.11 -7.09
N ARG A 152 26.80 1.65 -8.26
CA ARG A 152 27.69 0.48 -8.42
C ARG A 152 29.16 0.87 -8.56
N GLY A 153 29.51 2.09 -8.18
CA GLY A 153 30.83 2.69 -8.40
C GLY A 153 31.09 3.10 -9.85
N ASN A 154 32.11 3.93 -10.04
CA ASN A 154 32.57 4.41 -11.36
C ASN A 154 31.45 5.04 -12.21
N GLY A 155 30.49 5.73 -11.57
CA GLY A 155 29.37 6.37 -12.27
C GLY A 155 28.36 5.39 -12.88
N ARG A 156 28.37 4.12 -12.45
CA ARG A 156 27.39 3.12 -12.89
C ARG A 156 26.25 3.03 -11.88
N PHE A 157 25.02 2.91 -12.36
CA PHE A 157 23.84 2.81 -11.53
C PHE A 157 23.02 1.58 -11.90
N SER A 158 22.35 1.00 -10.91
CA SER A 158 21.32 -0.02 -11.08
C SER A 158 20.00 0.52 -10.57
N ARG A 159 18.89 0.10 -11.18
CA ARG A 159 17.54 0.55 -10.80
C ARG A 159 16.68 -0.67 -10.50
N SER A 160 16.04 -0.68 -9.34
CA SER A 160 15.08 -1.72 -9.02
C SER A 160 13.82 -1.57 -9.87
N LYS A 161 13.00 -2.62 -9.95
CA LYS A 161 11.61 -2.43 -10.36
C LYS A 161 10.89 -1.55 -9.33
N PRO A 162 9.85 -0.79 -9.75
CA PRO A 162 8.93 -0.16 -8.82
C PRO A 162 8.30 -1.18 -7.88
N PHE A 163 8.08 -0.76 -6.65
CA PHE A 163 7.48 -1.55 -5.58
C PHE A 163 6.65 -0.67 -4.66
N GLY A 164 5.77 -1.30 -3.87
CA GLY A 164 4.77 -0.60 -3.09
C GLY A 164 3.68 0.05 -3.96
N TYR A 165 2.63 0.53 -3.31
CA TYR A 165 1.55 1.31 -3.91
C TYR A 165 0.88 2.09 -2.76
N ALA A 166 1.34 3.31 -2.46
CA ALA A 166 1.07 3.96 -1.18
C ALA A 166 0.86 5.48 -1.27
N TYR A 167 -0.04 6.00 -0.42
CA TYR A 167 -0.28 7.46 -0.27
C TYR A 167 0.68 8.09 0.72
N LYS A 168 1.12 7.30 1.71
CA LYS A 168 1.99 7.74 2.78
C LYS A 168 3.45 7.62 2.38
N GLU A 169 4.25 8.50 2.97
CA GLU A 169 5.71 8.37 2.92
C GLU A 169 6.15 7.04 3.52
N PRO A 170 7.26 6.48 3.04
CA PRO A 170 7.73 5.20 3.54
C PRO A 170 8.45 5.41 4.88
N GLU A 171 8.41 4.39 5.73
CA GLU A 171 9.25 4.37 6.92
C GLU A 171 10.61 3.76 6.57
N ILE A 172 11.69 4.51 6.83
CA ILE A 172 13.06 4.06 6.55
C ILE A 172 13.75 3.75 7.88
N GLU A 173 13.98 2.47 8.14
CA GLU A 173 14.47 2.01 9.44
C GLU A 173 15.45 0.84 9.34
N ARG A 174 16.12 0.54 10.46
CA ARG A 174 16.98 -0.63 10.60
C ARG A 174 16.15 -1.87 10.92
N HIS A 175 16.24 -2.90 10.09
CA HIS A 175 15.63 -4.20 10.33
C HIS A 175 16.71 -5.28 10.27
N ARG A 176 16.87 -6.03 11.37
CA ARG A 176 17.89 -7.10 11.49
C ARG A 176 19.28 -6.65 11.05
N GLY A 177 19.67 -5.45 11.47
CA GLY A 177 20.98 -4.85 11.18
C GLY A 177 21.09 -4.13 9.84
N ARG A 178 20.13 -4.24 8.91
CA ARG A 178 20.20 -3.64 7.56
C ARG A 178 19.21 -2.49 7.40
N TRP A 179 19.46 -1.56 6.48
CA TRP A 179 18.43 -0.59 6.12
C TRP A 179 17.28 -1.28 5.39
N SER A 180 16.07 -0.85 5.71
CA SER A 180 14.84 -1.32 5.09
C SER A 180 13.86 -0.18 4.88
N VAL A 181 12.92 -0.41 3.98
CA VAL A 181 11.85 0.52 3.62
C VAL A 181 10.53 -0.20 3.88
N VAL A 182 9.69 0.35 4.74
CA VAL A 182 8.33 -0.15 4.99
C VAL A 182 7.35 0.75 4.25
N VAL A 183 6.47 0.12 3.49
CA VAL A 183 5.45 0.81 2.70
C VAL A 183 4.07 0.30 3.14
N GLU A 184 3.18 1.24 3.45
CA GLU A 184 1.77 0.97 3.76
C GLU A 184 0.94 0.95 2.46
N VAL A 185 0.52 -0.24 2.05
CA VAL A 185 -0.24 -0.49 0.82
C VAL A 185 -1.72 -0.62 1.14
N ARG A 186 -2.51 0.29 0.55
CA ARG A 186 -3.97 0.31 0.63
C ARG A 186 -4.58 0.32 -0.76
N ASN A 187 -5.76 -0.27 -0.90
CA ASN A 187 -6.52 -0.27 -2.15
C ASN A 187 -7.48 0.93 -2.26
N GLU A 188 -7.02 2.14 -1.97
CA GLU A 188 -7.87 3.33 -2.20
C GLU A 188 -8.00 3.65 -3.69
N GLY A 189 -8.83 4.63 -4.00
CA GLY A 189 -9.13 5.04 -5.38
C GLY A 189 -10.38 4.35 -5.92
N PHE A 190 -10.55 4.39 -7.24
CA PHE A 190 -11.75 3.91 -7.92
C PHE A 190 -11.83 2.38 -7.93
N ASN A 191 -12.29 1.78 -6.83
CA ASN A 191 -12.62 0.36 -6.73
C ASN A 191 -13.54 0.07 -5.53
N THR A 192 -14.27 -1.03 -5.57
CA THR A 192 -15.21 -1.47 -4.54
C THR A 192 -14.76 -2.69 -3.75
N ASN A 193 -13.52 -3.14 -3.96
CA ASN A 193 -12.96 -4.28 -3.25
C ASN A 193 -12.91 -3.99 -1.74
N ASP A 194 -12.97 -5.04 -0.92
CA ASP A 194 -12.77 -4.95 0.53
C ASP A 194 -11.49 -4.16 0.87
N PRO A 195 -11.50 -3.32 1.92
CA PRO A 195 -10.34 -2.54 2.28
C PRO A 195 -9.17 -3.47 2.65
N ILE A 196 -7.97 -3.12 2.20
CA ILE A 196 -6.72 -3.77 2.62
C ILE A 196 -5.83 -2.75 3.32
N ASP A 197 -5.06 -3.22 4.28
CA ASP A 197 -3.97 -2.46 4.87
C ASP A 197 -2.80 -3.43 5.09
N VAL A 198 -1.83 -3.34 4.19
CA VAL A 198 -0.70 -4.27 4.08
C VAL A 198 0.58 -3.48 4.29
N HIS A 199 1.40 -3.90 5.24
CA HIS A 199 2.73 -3.33 5.43
C HIS A 199 3.75 -4.26 4.77
N GLU A 200 4.41 -3.75 3.73
CA GLU A 200 5.42 -4.46 2.96
C GLU A 200 6.81 -3.89 3.27
N ARG A 201 7.75 -4.75 3.68
CA ARG A 201 9.12 -4.36 4.01
C ARG A 201 10.08 -4.82 2.92
N TYR A 202 10.84 -3.87 2.39
CA TYR A 202 11.83 -4.08 1.35
C TYR A 202 13.23 -3.77 1.83
N VAL A 203 14.20 -4.52 1.30
CA VAL A 203 15.64 -4.22 1.40
C VAL A 203 16.22 -4.11 -0.02
N LEU A 204 17.31 -3.37 -0.16
CA LEU A 204 18.08 -3.34 -1.40
C LEU A 204 19.07 -4.52 -1.41
N GLU A 205 19.00 -5.35 -2.43
CA GLU A 205 19.94 -6.46 -2.68
C GLU A 205 20.28 -6.54 -4.16
N ASP A 206 21.56 -6.42 -4.50
CA ASP A 206 22.08 -6.52 -5.86
C ASP A 206 21.30 -5.66 -6.89
N GLY A 207 20.82 -4.50 -6.45
CA GLY A 207 20.13 -3.51 -7.28
C GLY A 207 18.63 -3.71 -7.36
N ASN A 208 18.10 -4.68 -6.61
CA ASN A 208 16.69 -5.02 -6.59
C ASN A 208 16.08 -4.70 -5.23
N ALA A 209 14.81 -4.31 -5.24
CA ALA A 209 14.00 -4.28 -4.05
C ALA A 209 13.51 -5.70 -3.75
N VAL A 210 13.90 -6.24 -2.61
CA VAL A 210 13.52 -7.60 -2.17
C VAL A 210 12.54 -7.48 -1.01
N LEU A 211 11.33 -8.02 -1.20
CA LEU A 211 10.32 -8.12 -0.14
C LEU A 211 10.79 -9.15 0.90
N VAL A 212 11.05 -8.70 2.12
CA VAL A 212 11.56 -9.55 3.22
C VAL A 212 10.52 -9.80 4.30
N GLU A 213 9.49 -8.97 4.39
CA GLU A 213 8.38 -9.12 5.32
C GLU A 213 7.10 -8.54 4.72
N LYS A 214 5.98 -9.20 5.00
CA LYS A 214 4.65 -8.73 4.66
C LYS A 214 3.73 -9.02 5.82
N SER A 215 3.04 -7.99 6.31
CA SER A 215 1.98 -8.13 7.29
C SER A 215 0.72 -7.46 6.78
N GLU A 216 -0.42 -7.96 7.23
CA GLU A 216 -1.73 -7.48 6.81
C GLU A 216 -2.62 -7.30 8.03
N LEU A 217 -3.26 -6.14 8.13
CA LEU A 217 -4.18 -5.83 9.19
C LEU A 217 -5.49 -6.60 8.98
N LYS A 218 -5.92 -7.31 10.01
CA LYS A 218 -7.16 -8.09 9.95
C LYS A 218 -8.37 -7.20 10.27
N PRO A 219 -9.47 -7.33 9.53
CA PRO A 219 -10.70 -6.61 9.82
C PRO A 219 -11.26 -7.01 11.19
N LEU A 220 -11.77 -6.03 11.93
CA LEU A 220 -12.62 -6.30 13.11
C LEU A 220 -13.90 -7.01 12.65
N LEU A 221 -14.31 -8.06 13.38
CA LEU A 221 -15.51 -8.82 13.04
C LEU A 221 -16.77 -8.00 13.36
N ALA A 222 -17.56 -7.72 12.32
CA ALA A 222 -18.87 -7.11 12.47
C ALA A 222 -19.96 -8.19 12.58
N VAL A 223 -20.99 -7.92 13.39
CA VAL A 223 -22.18 -8.78 13.50
C VAL A 223 -23.18 -8.53 12.37
N ALA A 224 -23.10 -7.35 11.76
CA ALA A 224 -23.84 -6.93 10.59
C ALA A 224 -23.04 -5.84 9.87
N GLU A 225 -22.98 -5.85 8.54
CA GLU A 225 -22.23 -4.83 7.78
C GLU A 225 -22.84 -4.54 6.41
N MET A 226 -22.41 -3.42 5.84
CA MET A 226 -22.69 -2.96 4.49
C MET A 226 -21.36 -2.65 3.80
N LYS A 227 -21.19 -3.12 2.56
CA LYS A 227 -19.96 -2.95 1.77
C LYS A 227 -20.19 -2.10 0.54
N SER A 228 -19.17 -1.37 0.09
CA SER A 228 -19.31 -0.49 -1.08
C SER A 228 -19.61 -1.24 -2.37
N GLU A 229 -19.16 -2.49 -2.49
CA GLU A 229 -19.50 -3.40 -3.58
C GLU A 229 -21.02 -3.60 -3.73
N GLU A 230 -21.74 -3.72 -2.61
CA GLU A 230 -23.19 -3.92 -2.62
C GLU A 230 -23.96 -2.69 -3.12
N LEU A 231 -23.31 -1.52 -3.11
CA LEU A 231 -23.86 -0.24 -3.53
C LEU A 231 -23.33 0.21 -4.90
N ALA A 232 -22.45 -0.57 -5.54
CA ALA A 232 -21.72 -0.16 -6.75
C ALA A 232 -22.64 0.15 -7.95
N ASP A 233 -23.79 -0.52 -8.02
CA ASP A 233 -24.78 -0.34 -9.09
C ASP A 233 -25.77 0.80 -8.81
N LEU A 234 -25.69 1.44 -7.65
CA LEU A 234 -26.57 2.55 -7.30
C LEU A 234 -26.15 3.85 -7.99
N THR A 235 -27.15 4.63 -8.37
CA THR A 235 -26.97 6.03 -8.75
C THR A 235 -26.66 6.87 -7.51
N ALA A 236 -26.08 8.06 -7.72
CA ALA A 236 -25.71 8.95 -6.61
C ALA A 236 -26.90 9.44 -5.75
N ALA A 237 -28.14 9.27 -6.22
CA ALA A 237 -29.35 9.65 -5.50
C ALA A 237 -29.98 8.50 -4.71
N GLU A 238 -29.48 7.27 -4.88
CA GLU A 238 -30.01 6.08 -4.23
C GLU A 238 -29.23 5.75 -2.96
N GLU A 239 -29.95 5.24 -1.96
CA GLU A 239 -29.41 4.83 -0.67
C GLU A 239 -29.79 3.37 -0.36
N ARG A 240 -28.97 2.67 0.41
CA ARG A 240 -29.35 1.42 1.09
C ARG A 240 -29.33 1.61 2.60
N SER A 241 -30.11 0.80 3.30
CA SER A 241 -30.13 0.78 4.76
C SER A 241 -29.82 -0.60 5.30
N LEU A 242 -28.86 -0.68 6.24
CA LEU A 242 -28.71 -1.79 7.16
C LEU A 242 -29.56 -1.51 8.41
N ARG A 243 -30.34 -2.49 8.86
CA ARG A 243 -31.21 -2.39 10.04
C ARG A 243 -30.61 -3.18 11.19
N TYR A 244 -30.54 -2.56 12.37
CA TYR A 244 -30.00 -3.18 13.58
C TYR A 244 -30.49 -2.41 14.81
N ASP A 245 -30.81 -3.10 15.91
CA ASP A 245 -31.10 -2.48 17.21
C ASP A 245 -29.78 -2.05 17.88
N LEU A 246 -29.36 -0.80 17.65
CA LEU A 246 -28.04 -0.31 18.06
C LEU A 246 -28.00 0.01 19.55
N ASP A 247 -29.09 0.54 20.13
CA ASP A 247 -29.14 0.94 21.54
C ASP A 247 -29.77 -0.10 22.47
N GLY A 248 -30.33 -1.18 21.93
CA GLY A 248 -30.91 -2.28 22.69
C GLY A 248 -32.32 -1.99 23.21
N ASP A 249 -33.03 -1.01 22.64
CA ASP A 249 -34.40 -0.67 23.01
C ASP A 249 -35.46 -1.59 22.38
N GLY A 250 -35.05 -2.51 21.50
CA GLY A 250 -35.89 -3.47 20.79
C GLY A 250 -36.52 -2.94 19.51
N ALA A 251 -36.29 -1.67 19.15
CA ALA A 251 -36.64 -1.09 17.86
C ALA A 251 -35.43 -1.07 16.92
N GLU A 252 -35.67 -1.26 15.62
CA GLU A 252 -34.58 -1.24 14.64
C GLU A 252 -34.18 0.20 14.29
N ASP A 253 -32.89 0.49 14.47
CA ASP A 253 -32.22 1.65 13.92
C ASP A 253 -31.75 1.39 12.48
N ARG A 254 -31.28 2.44 11.81
CA ARG A 254 -30.81 2.35 10.42
C ARG A 254 -29.44 2.95 10.25
N ILE A 255 -28.52 2.18 9.66
CA ILE A 255 -27.30 2.70 9.05
C ILE A 255 -27.59 2.85 7.56
N ILE A 256 -27.57 4.08 7.07
CA ILE A 256 -27.96 4.44 5.70
C ILE A 256 -26.71 4.83 4.94
N GLY A 257 -26.49 4.20 3.78
CA GLY A 257 -25.31 4.41 2.94
C GLY A 257 -25.70 4.83 1.52
N SER A 258 -24.92 5.75 0.94
CA SER A 258 -24.95 6.12 -0.48
C SER A 258 -23.59 5.90 -1.12
N PHE A 259 -23.58 5.63 -2.43
CA PHE A 259 -22.34 5.30 -3.14
C PHE A 259 -21.59 6.53 -3.64
N TRP A 260 -20.35 6.70 -3.19
CA TRP A 260 -19.43 7.71 -3.71
C TRP A 260 -18.53 7.12 -4.78
N ALA A 261 -19.05 7.08 -6.02
CA ALA A 261 -18.42 6.43 -7.15
C ALA A 261 -16.96 6.87 -7.37
N ARG A 262 -16.60 8.15 -7.19
CA ARG A 262 -15.25 8.67 -7.41
C ARG A 262 -14.16 7.90 -6.64
N TRP A 263 -14.48 7.42 -5.44
CA TRP A 263 -13.55 6.72 -4.57
C TRP A 263 -13.99 5.29 -4.23
N GLY A 264 -15.10 4.81 -4.80
CA GLY A 264 -15.65 3.49 -4.50
C GLY A 264 -15.93 3.26 -3.01
N ARG A 265 -16.36 4.32 -2.32
CA ARG A 265 -16.64 4.34 -0.87
C ARG A 265 -18.12 4.63 -0.59
N ILE A 266 -18.56 4.32 0.62
CA ILE A 266 -19.90 4.56 1.16
C ILE A 266 -19.84 5.84 1.98
N SER A 267 -20.63 6.84 1.61
CA SER A 267 -21.01 7.92 2.52
C SER A 267 -22.16 7.41 3.39
N TRP A 268 -22.07 7.55 4.71
CA TRP A 268 -23.00 6.88 5.62
C TRP A 268 -23.47 7.77 6.77
N ARG A 269 -24.65 7.43 7.29
CA ARG A 269 -25.28 8.09 8.44
C ARG A 269 -26.07 7.07 9.25
N VAL A 270 -26.33 7.38 10.51
CA VAL A 270 -27.17 6.59 11.42
C VAL A 270 -28.44 7.36 11.71
N GLN A 271 -29.57 6.65 11.72
CA GLN A 271 -30.86 7.16 12.16
C GLN A 271 -31.42 6.20 13.20
N PHE A 272 -31.51 6.67 14.44
CA PHE A 272 -32.11 5.92 15.54
C PHE A 272 -33.63 5.96 15.46
N SER A 273 -34.28 4.92 15.98
CA SER A 273 -35.73 4.81 16.13
C SER A 273 -36.33 5.99 16.93
N SER A 274 -35.57 6.48 17.91
CA SER A 274 -35.87 7.64 18.75
C SER A 274 -35.91 8.98 18.00
N GLY A 275 -35.44 9.02 16.75
CA GLY A 275 -35.31 10.21 15.93
C GLY A 275 -33.95 10.92 16.03
N LEU A 276 -33.04 10.43 16.89
CA LEU A 276 -31.65 10.87 16.89
C LEU A 276 -30.94 10.44 15.59
N SER A 277 -29.98 11.25 15.14
CA SER A 277 -29.20 10.95 13.95
C SER A 277 -27.73 11.30 14.13
N PHE A 278 -26.87 10.54 13.47
CA PHE A 278 -25.44 10.79 13.38
C PHE A 278 -25.00 10.77 11.92
N GLU A 279 -24.07 11.64 11.56
CA GLU A 279 -23.43 11.66 10.24
C GLU A 279 -21.94 11.99 10.45
N ASP A 280 -21.09 11.36 9.63
CA ASP A 280 -19.68 11.70 9.54
C ASP A 280 -19.34 11.96 8.06
N ASN A 281 -18.38 12.86 7.84
CA ASN A 281 -17.86 13.13 6.49
C ASN A 281 -16.84 12.07 6.03
N TYR A 282 -16.52 11.09 6.88
CA TYR A 282 -15.58 10.03 6.57
C TYR A 282 -16.28 8.85 5.88
N ALA A 283 -16.05 8.72 4.57
CA ALA A 283 -16.59 7.63 3.77
C ALA A 283 -15.78 6.33 3.93
N CYS A 284 -16.43 5.17 3.88
CA CYS A 284 -15.82 3.86 4.16
C CYS A 284 -16.00 2.87 3.01
N LYS A 285 -15.09 1.92 2.78
CA LYS A 285 -15.36 0.76 1.91
C LYS A 285 -16.30 -0.25 2.57
N ARG A 286 -16.32 -0.30 3.91
CA ARG A 286 -17.30 -1.04 4.71
C ARG A 286 -17.71 -0.25 5.96
N ILE A 287 -18.97 -0.36 6.34
CA ILE A 287 -19.49 0.11 7.64
C ILE A 287 -20.20 -1.05 8.31
N GLY A 288 -19.85 -1.34 9.56
CA GLY A 288 -20.39 -2.50 10.29
C GLY A 288 -20.70 -2.21 11.74
N VAL A 289 -21.58 -3.01 12.30
CA VAL A 289 -21.94 -3.04 13.73
C VAL A 289 -21.02 -4.02 14.43
N LEU A 290 -20.36 -3.60 15.51
CA LEU A 290 -19.52 -4.46 16.35
C LEU A 290 -20.33 -5.08 17.47
N ALA A 291 -19.88 -6.23 17.99
CA ALA A 291 -20.48 -6.83 19.18
C ALA A 291 -20.23 -6.00 20.47
N SER A 292 -19.18 -5.18 20.48
CA SER A 292 -18.88 -4.28 21.60
C SER A 292 -19.89 -3.14 21.68
N ARG A 293 -20.05 -2.60 22.89
CA ARG A 293 -20.96 -1.49 23.17
C ARG A 293 -20.26 -0.45 24.04
N SER A 294 -20.56 0.81 23.79
CA SER A 294 -20.18 1.97 24.61
C SER A 294 -21.43 2.67 25.10
N GLN A 295 -21.56 2.87 26.41
CA GLN A 295 -22.73 3.53 27.02
C GLN A 295 -24.08 2.90 26.59
N GLY A 296 -24.11 1.57 26.44
CA GLY A 296 -25.31 0.81 26.06
C GLY A 296 -25.53 0.65 24.55
N VAL A 297 -24.87 1.46 23.72
CA VAL A 297 -25.02 1.47 22.26
C VAL A 297 -23.90 0.70 21.58
N HIS A 298 -24.20 -0.08 20.55
CA HIS A 298 -23.23 -0.81 19.74
C HIS A 298 -22.19 0.12 19.11
N ASP A 299 -20.92 -0.27 19.18
CA ASP A 299 -19.86 0.43 18.45
C ASP A 299 -19.97 0.13 16.95
N LEU A 300 -19.49 1.05 16.11
CA LEU A 300 -19.43 0.84 14.66
C LEU A 300 -17.97 0.71 14.19
N VAL A 301 -17.75 0.00 13.10
CA VAL A 301 -16.44 -0.09 12.43
C VAL A 301 -16.55 0.43 11.00
N CYS A 302 -15.63 1.32 10.65
CA CYS A 302 -15.37 1.79 9.31
C CYS A 302 -14.06 1.18 8.80
N ASP A 303 -14.05 0.77 7.53
CA ASP A 303 -12.92 0.07 6.92
C ASP A 303 -12.47 -1.15 7.74
N LEU A 304 -11.19 -1.32 8.06
CA LEU A 304 -10.71 -2.51 8.78
C LEU A 304 -10.87 -2.39 10.30
N THR A 305 -10.46 -1.26 10.87
CA THR A 305 -10.23 -1.09 12.31
C THR A 305 -10.66 0.25 12.89
N THR A 306 -11.15 1.19 12.07
CA THR A 306 -11.57 2.51 12.56
C THR A 306 -12.87 2.37 13.34
N VAL A 307 -12.83 2.49 14.67
CA VAL A 307 -13.99 2.28 15.53
C VAL A 307 -14.67 3.62 15.85
N TYR A 308 -15.99 3.64 15.79
CA TYR A 308 -16.82 4.71 16.29
C TYR A 308 -17.50 4.26 17.58
N ARG A 309 -17.23 4.97 18.67
CA ARG A 309 -17.81 4.68 19.99
C ARG A 309 -18.84 5.72 20.37
N TRP A 310 -19.93 5.28 21.00
CA TRP A 310 -20.94 6.18 21.52
C TRP A 310 -20.47 6.84 22.83
N ASP A 311 -20.53 8.17 22.91
CA ASP A 311 -20.13 8.94 24.10
C ASP A 311 -21.31 9.27 25.05
N GLY A 312 -22.50 8.77 24.74
CA GLY A 312 -23.76 9.10 25.42
C GLY A 312 -24.64 10.07 24.64
N LYS A 313 -24.10 10.73 23.60
CA LYS A 313 -24.82 11.68 22.75
C LYS A 313 -24.59 11.47 21.25
N THR A 314 -23.39 11.09 20.86
CA THR A 314 -22.98 10.91 19.46
C THR A 314 -21.94 9.81 19.34
N TYR A 315 -21.71 9.34 18.11
CA TYR A 315 -20.53 8.56 17.81
C TYR A 315 -19.29 9.46 17.73
N VAL A 316 -18.20 8.98 18.31
CA VAL A 316 -16.87 9.61 18.26
C VAL A 316 -15.91 8.63 17.60
N ARG A 317 -15.33 9.04 16.47
CA ARG A 317 -14.30 8.29 15.77
C ARG A 317 -13.07 8.14 16.65
N GLN A 318 -12.62 6.91 16.83
CA GLN A 318 -11.35 6.60 17.44
C GLN A 318 -10.32 6.50 16.32
N GLU A 319 -9.31 7.36 16.35
CA GLU A 319 -8.14 7.18 15.49
C GLU A 319 -7.50 5.82 15.86
N PRO A 320 -7.04 5.02 14.89
CA PRO A 320 -6.24 3.84 15.18
C PRO A 320 -5.10 4.27 16.11
N GLY A 321 -4.98 3.62 17.26
CA GLY A 321 -3.83 3.84 18.14
C GLY A 321 -2.52 3.54 17.39
N PRO A 322 -1.40 4.16 17.80
CA PRO A 322 -0.09 3.92 17.20
C PRO A 322 0.34 2.46 17.27
#